data_AF-A0A9W6KVE6-F1
#
_entry.id   AF-A0A9W6KVE6-F1
#
_cell.length_a   1.000
_cell.length_b   1.000
_cell.length_c   1.000
_cell.angle_alpha   90.00
_cell.angle_beta   90.00
_cell.angle_gamma   90.00
#
_symmetry.space_group_name_H-M   'P 1'
#
loop_
_entity.id
_entity.type
_entity.pdbx_description
1 polymer ?
#
loop_
_entity_poly.entity_id
_entity_poly.type
_entity_poly.pdbx_seq_one_letter_code
_entity_poly.pdbx_strand_id
1 'polypeptide(L)'
;MLGCLALAGWAVLTGGAFDGPIARQVRTHSVYADAGTGLDAAAAERVIGNRRLVVVLLREGADLRAACGDVRGAADGTLVLVMSRETEGFDTYGCSRLAGHDDEHFGDAFVAETTIGDGIDPFADKPLDAVKVIAVNYDRLAKAGIVPAGARTISPSLPRYLIAAAAILAVLIGSAGLFLGARRAGRLAAGRRERREAATDARTVLSAAMAAVAQRIIDADGRAKHHRRVAADYVKLMEEIAAADRRGEDDYSRFTERAERLAGRLRTPA
;
A
#
# COMPACT_ATOMS: atom_id res chain seq x y z
N MET A 1 0.36 0.74 -9.76
CA MET A 1 1.47 1.55 -9.21
C MET A 1 1.12 3.02 -9.07
N LEU A 2 0.68 3.72 -10.13
CA LEU A 2 0.30 5.14 -10.06
C LEU A 2 -0.74 5.47 -8.99
N GLY A 3 -1.79 4.64 -8.83
CA GLY A 3 -2.79 4.85 -7.76
C GLY A 3 -2.23 4.67 -6.34
N CYS A 4 -1.32 3.73 -6.14
CA CYS A 4 -0.64 3.54 -4.85
C CYS A 4 0.33 4.69 -4.55
N LEU A 5 1.02 5.22 -5.56
CA LEU A 5 1.88 6.40 -5.44
C LEU A 5 1.07 7.67 -5.16
N ALA A 6 -0.10 7.83 -5.78
CA ALA A 6 -1.00 8.96 -5.52
C ALA A 6 -1.56 8.91 -4.09
N LEU A 7 -2.00 7.74 -3.61
CA LEU A 7 -2.48 7.58 -2.23
C LEU A 7 -1.35 7.72 -1.20
N ALA A 8 -0.15 7.21 -1.50
CA ALA A 8 1.02 7.38 -0.64
C ALA A 8 1.46 8.85 -0.60
N GLY A 9 1.51 9.52 -1.75
CA GLY A 9 1.82 10.95 -1.84
C GLY A 9 0.78 11.80 -1.11
N TRP A 10 -0.50 11.49 -1.27
CA TRP A 10 -1.59 12.16 -0.55
C TRP A 10 -1.50 11.94 0.95
N ALA A 11 -1.27 10.70 1.41
CA ALA A 11 -1.12 10.39 2.83
C ALA A 11 0.11 11.08 3.46
N VAL A 12 1.21 11.21 2.72
CA VAL A 12 2.40 11.96 3.15
C VAL A 12 2.10 13.46 3.25
N LEU A 13 1.39 14.02 2.26
CA LEU A 13 0.96 15.42 2.24
C LEU A 13 0.00 15.76 3.39
N THR A 14 -1.08 14.98 3.55
CA THR A 14 -2.08 15.20 4.60
C THR A 14 -1.62 14.75 5.99
N GLY A 15 -0.55 13.95 6.05
CA GLY A 15 -0.03 13.37 7.27
C GLY A 15 0.92 14.25 8.07
N GLY A 16 1.14 15.48 7.62
CA GLY A 16 2.05 16.41 8.26
C GLY A 16 3.52 16.06 8.05
N ALA A 17 3.87 15.34 6.97
CA ALA A 17 5.28 15.14 6.62
C ALA A 17 5.99 16.47 6.28
N PHE A 18 5.22 17.45 5.83
CA PHE A 18 5.64 18.85 5.62
C PHE A 18 5.24 19.78 6.76
N ASP A 19 4.70 19.25 7.87
CA ASP A 19 4.41 20.08 9.04
C ASP A 19 5.72 20.60 9.62
N GLY A 20 5.73 21.90 9.92
CA GLY A 20 6.79 22.57 10.66
C GLY A 20 7.03 21.94 12.04
N PRO A 21 8.19 22.22 12.65
CA PRO A 21 8.58 21.65 13.95
C PRO A 21 7.54 21.94 15.04
N ILE A 22 6.94 23.14 15.02
CA ILE A 22 5.92 23.59 15.98
C ILE A 22 4.67 22.70 15.91
N ALA A 23 4.11 22.53 14.71
CA ALA A 23 2.92 21.74 14.46
C ALA A 23 3.09 20.27 14.89
N ARG A 24 4.26 19.69 14.60
CA ARG A 24 4.58 18.30 14.95
C ARG A 24 4.61 18.09 16.46
N GLN A 25 5.19 19.03 17.22
CA GLN A 25 5.23 18.97 18.68
C GLN A 25 3.84 19.20 19.28
N VAL A 26 3.12 20.22 18.81
CA VAL A 26 1.79 20.56 19.33
C VAL A 26 0.75 19.45 19.10
N ARG A 27 0.92 18.56 18.11
CA ARG A 27 0.05 17.39 17.94
C ARG A 27 0.08 16.42 19.13
N THR A 28 1.19 16.33 19.85
CA THR A 28 1.36 15.40 20.99
C THR A 28 1.55 16.10 22.32
N HIS A 29 1.98 17.36 22.31
CA HIS A 29 2.27 18.17 23.48
C HIS A 29 1.34 19.40 23.53
N SER A 30 1.10 19.92 24.73
CA SER A 30 0.34 21.16 24.93
C SER A 30 1.23 22.41 24.97
N VAL A 31 2.56 22.23 24.94
CA VAL A 31 3.53 23.32 25.01
C VAL A 31 4.58 23.14 23.92
N TYR A 32 4.88 24.23 23.22
CA TYR A 32 6.07 24.40 22.41
C TYR A 32 6.86 25.59 22.96
N ALA A 33 8.18 25.46 23.08
CA ALA A 33 9.06 26.52 23.52
C ALA A 33 10.33 26.51 22.67
N ASP A 34 10.66 27.63 22.04
CA ASP A 34 11.93 27.79 21.34
C ASP A 34 13.11 27.77 22.32
N ALA A 35 14.28 27.36 21.81
CA ALA A 35 15.51 27.43 22.57
C ALA A 35 15.84 28.88 22.97
N GLY A 36 16.20 29.08 24.24
CA GLY A 36 16.55 30.41 24.78
C GLY A 36 15.39 31.21 25.36
N THR A 37 14.16 30.68 25.35
CA THR A 37 12.98 31.32 25.95
C THR A 37 12.93 31.20 27.48
N GLY A 38 13.72 30.30 28.07
CA GLY A 38 13.77 30.07 29.52
C GLY A 38 12.54 29.33 30.09
N LEU A 39 11.62 28.86 29.24
CA LEU A 39 10.45 28.09 29.66
C LEU A 39 10.81 26.61 29.82
N ASP A 40 10.56 26.06 31.01
CA ASP A 40 10.54 24.60 31.23
C ASP A 40 9.24 24.02 30.65
N ALA A 41 9.34 23.48 29.43
CA ALA A 41 8.21 22.88 28.73
C ALA A 41 7.55 21.75 29.53
N ALA A 42 8.31 20.92 30.25
CA ALA A 42 7.75 19.80 31.01
C ALA A 42 7.01 20.28 32.27
N ALA A 43 7.46 21.37 32.89
CA ALA A 43 6.72 22.01 33.98
C ALA A 43 5.46 22.71 33.46
N ALA A 44 5.55 23.39 32.33
CA ALA A 44 4.42 24.05 31.69
C ALA A 44 3.33 23.04 31.27
N GLU A 45 3.71 21.89 30.72
CA GLU A 45 2.78 20.80 30.40
C GLU A 45 2.04 20.28 31.63
N ARG A 46 2.73 20.15 32.78
CA ARG A 46 2.09 19.76 34.04
C ARG A 46 1.09 20.80 34.53
N VAL A 47 1.37 22.09 34.32
CA VAL A 47 0.46 23.19 34.66
C VAL A 47 -0.78 23.16 33.76
N ILE A 48 -0.61 22.98 32.46
CA ILE A 48 -1.71 22.92 31.49
C ILE A 48 -2.55 21.64 31.66
N GLY A 49 -1.92 20.51 31.96
CA GLY A 49 -2.58 19.23 32.14
C GLY A 49 -3.41 18.82 30.92
N ASN A 50 -4.65 18.39 31.16
CA ASN A 50 -5.53 17.86 30.10
C ASN A 50 -6.38 18.93 29.39
N ARG A 51 -6.17 20.23 29.64
CA ARG A 51 -6.98 21.32 29.08
C ARG A 51 -6.89 21.35 27.55
N ARG A 52 -7.93 21.85 26.88
CA ARG A 52 -7.89 22.16 25.43
C ARG A 52 -7.18 23.49 25.18
N LEU A 53 -5.93 23.54 25.63
CA LEU A 53 -5.07 24.72 25.60
C LEU A 53 -3.71 24.32 25.05
N VAL A 54 -3.20 25.10 24.11
CA VAL A 54 -1.85 24.99 23.56
C VAL A 54 -1.15 26.34 23.76
N VAL A 55 0.06 26.29 24.30
CA VAL A 55 0.93 27.47 24.44
C VAL A 55 2.17 27.29 23.58
N VAL A 56 2.43 28.25 22.69
CA VAL A 56 3.60 28.29 21.82
C VAL A 56 4.42 29.51 22.18
N LEU A 57 5.54 29.32 22.87
CA LEU A 57 6.48 30.39 23.22
C LEU A 57 7.64 30.41 22.24
N LEU A 58 7.72 31.46 21.43
CA LEU A 58 8.77 31.68 20.45
C LEU A 58 9.85 32.61 21.00
N ARG A 59 10.99 32.60 20.33
CA ARG A 59 12.05 33.59 20.57
C ARG A 59 11.58 35.02 20.26
N GLU A 60 12.20 36.00 20.91
CA GLU A 60 11.97 37.43 20.65
C GLU A 60 12.16 37.76 19.15
N GLY A 61 11.24 38.57 18.61
CA GLY A 61 11.21 38.97 17.21
C GLY A 61 10.77 37.87 16.22
N ALA A 62 10.23 36.75 16.71
CA ALA A 62 9.66 35.72 15.86
C ALA A 62 8.33 36.17 15.23
N ASP A 63 8.04 35.69 14.01
CA ASP A 63 6.76 35.94 13.35
C ASP A 63 5.66 35.05 13.95
N LEU A 64 4.88 35.62 14.87
CA LEU A 64 3.78 34.93 15.54
C LEU A 64 2.67 34.50 14.56
N ARG A 65 2.48 35.26 13.47
CA ARG A 65 1.46 34.98 12.45
C ARG A 65 1.84 33.78 11.61
N ALA A 66 3.11 33.66 11.22
CA ALA A 66 3.63 32.49 10.53
C ALA A 66 3.50 31.23 11.40
N ALA A 67 3.93 31.32 12.66
CA ALA A 67 3.79 30.21 13.61
C ALA A 67 2.34 29.79 13.80
N CYS A 68 1.42 30.75 13.89
CA CYS A 68 0.01 30.45 13.92
C CYS A 68 -0.47 29.67 12.68
N GLY A 69 -0.01 30.07 11.49
CA GLY A 69 -0.27 29.35 10.24
C GLY A 69 0.12 27.87 10.31
N ASP A 70 1.27 27.59 10.93
CA ASP A 70 1.79 26.23 11.09
C ASP A 70 0.94 25.37 12.05
N VAL A 71 0.52 25.93 13.19
CA VAL A 71 -0.27 25.16 14.17
C VAL A 71 -1.75 24.99 13.81
N ARG A 72 -2.25 25.72 12.80
CA ARG A 72 -3.66 25.78 12.43
C ARG A 72 -4.32 24.40 12.25
N GLY A 73 -3.63 23.45 11.61
CA GLY A 73 -4.15 22.09 11.41
C GLY A 73 -3.84 21.12 12.56
N ALA A 74 -2.84 21.42 13.38
CA ALA A 74 -2.36 20.55 14.46
C ALA A 74 -3.17 20.70 15.76
N ALA A 75 -3.81 21.86 15.95
CA ALA A 75 -4.47 22.26 17.19
C ALA A 75 -5.96 22.62 17.00
N ASP A 76 -6.59 22.02 15.99
CA ASP A 76 -8.00 22.28 15.68
C ASP A 76 -8.92 21.95 16.87
N GLY A 77 -9.88 22.83 17.17
CA GLY A 77 -10.77 22.71 18.32
C GLY A 77 -10.13 22.96 19.69
N THR A 78 -8.93 23.56 19.74
CA THR A 78 -8.25 23.97 20.98
C THR A 78 -7.93 25.47 20.98
N LEU A 79 -7.82 26.05 22.19
CA LEU A 79 -7.35 27.42 22.34
C LEU A 79 -5.83 27.42 22.14
N VAL A 80 -5.36 28.16 21.13
CA VAL A 80 -3.93 28.29 20.82
C VAL A 80 -3.49 29.70 21.12
N LEU A 81 -2.50 29.84 21.98
CA LEU A 81 -1.85 31.09 22.29
C LEU A 81 -0.40 31.03 21.83
N VAL A 82 -0.07 31.80 20.79
CA VAL A 82 1.30 32.00 20.34
C VAL A 82 1.81 33.27 20.99
N MET A 83 2.99 33.23 21.58
CA MET A 83 3.58 34.37 22.27
C MET A 83 5.08 34.45 22.03
N SER A 84 5.62 35.65 22.06
CA SER A 84 7.07 35.89 22.14
C SER A 84 7.34 36.98 23.16
N ARG A 85 8.55 36.98 23.72
CA ARG A 85 8.95 38.01 24.68
C ARG A 85 9.16 39.34 23.94
N GLU A 86 8.68 40.43 24.54
CA GLU A 86 8.96 41.82 24.13
C GLU A 86 9.58 42.59 25.32
N THR A 87 9.99 43.84 25.10
CA THR A 87 10.65 44.69 26.10
C THR A 87 9.81 44.96 27.35
N GLU A 88 8.48 45.03 27.23
CA GLU A 88 7.58 45.37 28.34
C GLU A 88 6.56 44.27 28.69
N GLY A 89 6.67 43.09 28.08
CA GLY A 89 5.64 42.05 28.22
C GLY A 89 5.82 40.86 27.29
N PHE A 90 4.70 40.27 26.90
CA PHE A 90 4.65 39.29 25.82
C PHE A 90 3.88 39.87 24.64
N ASP A 91 4.50 39.84 23.45
CA ASP A 91 3.71 39.94 22.23
C ASP A 91 2.91 38.65 22.09
N THR A 92 1.59 38.76 21.94
CA THR A 92 0.68 37.61 21.86
C THR A 92 -0.12 37.64 20.57
N TYR A 93 -0.21 36.48 19.95
CA TYR A 93 -1.04 36.25 18.79
C TYR A 93 -2.00 35.11 19.09
N GLY A 94 -3.25 35.50 19.28
CA GLY A 94 -4.35 34.57 19.39
C GLY A 94 -4.68 33.97 18.03
N CYS A 95 -4.74 32.63 17.97
CA CYS A 95 -5.32 31.99 16.81
C CYS A 95 -6.04 30.70 17.13
N SER A 96 -6.81 30.80 18.20
CA SER A 96 -7.72 29.75 18.59
C SER A 96 -8.77 29.50 17.50
N ARG A 97 -8.94 28.23 17.12
CA ARG A 97 -10.08 27.77 16.32
C ARG A 97 -10.99 26.94 17.20
N LEU A 98 -11.69 27.63 18.08
CA LEU A 98 -12.84 27.05 18.78
C LEU A 98 -13.89 26.66 17.72
N ALA A 99 -14.57 25.52 17.88
CA ALA A 99 -15.58 25.11 16.91
C ALA A 99 -16.63 26.22 16.76
N GLY A 100 -16.90 26.66 15.51
CA GLY A 100 -17.79 27.80 15.24
C GLY A 100 -17.12 29.19 15.27
N HIS A 101 -15.78 29.25 15.24
CA HIS A 101 -15.00 30.50 15.23
C HIS A 101 -15.35 31.45 14.07
N ASP A 102 -15.77 30.91 12.92
CA ASP A 102 -16.12 31.72 11.74
C ASP A 102 -17.59 32.20 11.75
N ASP A 103 -18.41 31.77 12.74
CA ASP A 103 -19.86 32.06 12.81
C ASP A 103 -20.30 32.68 14.17
N GLU A 104 -20.59 31.85 15.19
CA GLU A 104 -21.24 32.26 16.46
C GLU A 104 -20.23 32.59 17.59
N HIS A 105 -18.99 32.10 17.52
CA HIS A 105 -18.01 32.14 18.63
C HIS A 105 -16.76 32.99 18.37
N PHE A 106 -16.78 33.87 17.36
CA PHE A 106 -15.67 34.80 17.09
C PHE A 106 -15.42 35.74 18.28
N GLY A 107 -16.50 36.31 18.84
CA GLY A 107 -16.41 37.22 19.99
C GLY A 107 -15.83 36.55 21.23
N ASP A 108 -16.20 35.28 21.47
CA ASP A 108 -15.71 34.49 22.60
C ASP A 108 -14.21 34.21 22.48
N ALA A 109 -13.74 33.87 21.28
CA ALA A 109 -12.32 33.66 21.01
C ALA A 109 -11.52 34.96 21.18
N PHE A 110 -12.02 36.07 20.65
CA PHE A 110 -11.37 37.38 20.82
C PHE A 110 -11.26 37.77 22.30
N VAL A 111 -12.35 37.66 23.07
CA VAL A 111 -12.35 37.97 24.50
C VAL A 111 -11.39 37.06 25.26
N ALA A 112 -11.36 35.76 24.94
CA ALA A 112 -10.44 34.81 25.55
C ALA A 112 -8.98 35.19 25.27
N GLU A 113 -8.65 35.54 24.04
CA GLU A 113 -7.30 35.90 23.61
C GLU A 113 -6.84 37.22 24.27
N THR A 114 -7.65 38.27 24.24
CA THR A 114 -7.31 39.55 24.89
C THR A 114 -7.19 39.43 26.40
N THR A 115 -8.13 38.74 27.06
CA THR A 115 -8.10 38.57 28.53
C THR A 115 -6.85 37.82 28.99
N ILE A 116 -6.39 36.85 28.18
CA ILE A 116 -5.20 36.09 28.50
C ILE A 116 -3.93 36.89 28.18
N GLY A 117 -3.88 37.60 27.04
CA GLY A 117 -2.76 38.46 26.66
C GLY A 117 -2.44 39.52 27.72
N ASP A 118 -3.42 40.34 28.08
CA ASP A 118 -3.24 41.42 29.06
C ASP A 118 -2.85 40.89 30.46
N GLY A 119 -3.25 39.65 30.78
CA GLY A 119 -2.99 39.04 32.07
C GLY A 119 -1.57 38.54 32.27
N ILE A 120 -0.79 38.35 31.19
CA ILE A 120 0.53 37.70 31.26
C ILE A 120 1.72 38.64 31.15
N ASP A 121 1.53 39.88 30.71
CA ASP A 121 2.62 40.86 30.56
C ASP A 121 3.50 41.04 31.80
N PRO A 122 2.96 41.08 33.04
CA PRO A 122 3.79 41.20 34.25
C PRO A 122 4.75 40.02 34.48
N PHE A 123 4.61 38.93 33.71
CA PHE A 123 5.36 37.69 33.88
C PHE A 123 6.36 37.43 32.74
N ALA A 124 6.71 38.45 31.94
CA ALA A 124 7.70 38.35 30.86
C ALA A 124 9.05 37.73 31.30
N ASP A 125 9.47 37.99 32.55
CA ASP A 125 10.69 37.44 33.14
C ASP A 125 10.54 36.03 33.73
N LYS A 126 9.30 35.55 33.87
CA LYS A 126 8.96 34.26 34.48
C LYS A 126 7.94 33.52 33.60
N PRO A 127 8.36 32.98 32.45
CA PRO A 127 7.45 32.40 31.46
C PRO A 127 6.63 31.22 32.03
N LEU A 128 7.15 30.48 33.01
CA LEU A 128 6.38 29.44 33.68
C LEU A 128 5.22 30.00 34.54
N ASP A 129 5.40 31.17 35.14
CA ASP A 129 4.33 31.83 35.90
C ASP A 129 3.27 32.41 34.95
N ALA A 130 3.68 32.92 33.78
CA ALA A 130 2.76 33.28 32.70
C ALA A 130 1.86 32.09 32.31
N VAL A 131 2.43 30.89 32.11
CA VAL A 131 1.66 29.66 31.80
C VAL A 131 0.65 29.32 32.90
N LYS A 132 0.97 29.55 34.19
CA LYS A 132 0.02 29.33 35.28
C LYS A 132 -1.15 30.29 35.20
N VAL A 133 -0.89 31.57 34.91
CA VAL A 133 -1.95 32.58 34.74
C VAL A 133 -2.83 32.24 33.55
N ILE A 134 -2.24 31.82 32.43
CA ILE A 134 -2.99 31.35 31.25
C ILE A 134 -3.91 30.20 31.62
N ALA A 135 -3.41 29.19 32.33
CA ALA A 135 -4.21 28.04 32.75
C ALA A 135 -5.37 28.44 33.67
N VAL A 136 -5.14 29.37 34.61
CA VAL A 136 -6.19 29.88 35.52
C VAL A 136 -7.25 30.69 34.76
N ASN A 137 -6.83 31.55 33.83
CA ASN A 137 -7.75 32.33 32.99
C ASN A 137 -8.56 31.41 32.07
N TYR A 138 -7.92 30.40 31.47
CA TYR A 138 -8.62 29.37 30.71
C TYR A 138 -9.70 28.67 31.54
N ASP A 139 -9.40 28.28 32.78
CA ASP A 139 -10.38 27.62 33.67
C ASP A 139 -11.57 28.53 34.01
N ARG A 140 -11.34 29.84 34.13
CA ARG A 140 -12.42 30.83 34.32
C ARG A 140 -13.29 30.96 33.08
N LEU A 141 -12.67 31.06 31.90
CA LEU A 141 -13.38 31.14 30.63
C LEU A 141 -14.17 29.85 30.32
N ALA A 142 -13.61 28.69 30.69
CA ALA A 142 -14.27 27.40 30.53
C ALA A 142 -15.51 27.29 31.43
N LYS A 143 -15.42 27.78 32.67
CA LYS A 143 -16.57 27.87 33.59
C LYS A 143 -17.63 28.86 33.11
N ALA A 144 -17.22 29.92 32.43
CA ALA A 144 -18.13 30.90 31.83
C ALA A 144 -18.77 30.40 30.52
N GLY A 145 -18.37 29.23 30.00
CA GLY A 145 -18.88 28.68 28.75
C GLY A 145 -18.29 29.32 27.48
N ILE A 146 -17.28 30.19 27.63
CA ILE A 146 -16.63 30.93 26.53
C ILE A 146 -15.66 30.02 25.76
N VAL A 147 -14.97 29.11 26.47
CA VAL A 147 -14.08 28.09 25.86
C VAL A 147 -14.57 26.68 26.20
N PRO A 148 -14.34 25.69 25.33
CA PRO A 148 -14.82 24.33 25.53
C PRO A 148 -14.19 23.71 26.79
N ALA A 149 -15.02 23.42 27.78
CA ALA A 149 -14.62 22.67 28.95
C ALA A 149 -14.39 21.19 28.59
N GLY A 150 -13.23 20.65 28.95
CA GLY A 150 -12.98 19.21 28.83
C GLY A 150 -11.56 18.84 28.45
N ALA A 151 -11.32 17.53 28.43
CA ALA A 151 -10.04 16.98 28.02
C ALA A 151 -9.77 17.22 26.53
N ARG A 152 -8.52 17.49 26.17
CA ARG A 152 -8.07 17.43 24.79
C ARG A 152 -8.29 16.02 24.24
N THR A 153 -9.17 15.88 23.25
CA THR A 153 -9.26 14.64 22.49
C THR A 153 -8.08 14.64 21.53
N ILE A 154 -7.00 13.98 21.93
CA ILE A 154 -5.92 13.61 21.00
C ILE A 154 -6.52 12.54 20.09
N SER A 155 -7.24 12.96 19.05
CA SER A 155 -7.72 12.05 18.02
C SER A 155 -6.48 11.39 17.41
N PRO A 156 -6.31 10.07 17.54
CA PRO A 156 -5.15 9.38 16.97
C PRO A 156 -5.08 9.75 15.51
N SER A 157 -3.91 10.23 15.10
CA SER A 157 -3.75 10.89 13.83
C SER A 157 -4.27 9.98 12.71
N LEU A 158 -5.27 10.48 11.95
CA LEU A 158 -5.80 9.88 10.72
C LEU A 158 -4.73 9.22 9.82
N PRO A 159 -3.49 9.76 9.73
CA PRO A 159 -2.40 9.16 8.96
C PRO A 159 -2.01 7.75 9.40
N ARG A 160 -2.10 7.39 10.69
CA ARG A 160 -1.78 6.02 11.14
C ARG A 160 -2.72 4.99 10.51
N TYR A 161 -4.01 5.32 10.45
CA TYR A 161 -5.01 4.45 9.83
C TYR A 161 -4.84 4.38 8.31
N LEU A 162 -4.46 5.49 7.67
CA LEU A 162 -4.17 5.51 6.23
C LEU A 162 -2.94 4.67 5.86
N ILE A 163 -1.87 4.74 6.65
CA ILE A 163 -0.66 3.91 6.45
C ILE A 163 -1.01 2.42 6.63
N ALA A 164 -1.77 2.08 7.68
CA ALA A 164 -2.20 0.71 7.93
C ALA A 164 -3.08 0.19 6.78
N ALA A 165 -4.05 0.98 6.32
CA ALA A 165 -4.89 0.63 5.18
C ALA A 165 -4.07 0.43 3.90
N ALA A 166 -3.11 1.31 3.62
CA ALA A 166 -2.23 1.19 2.46
C ALA A 166 -1.37 -0.08 2.50
N ALA A 167 -0.84 -0.45 3.67
CA ALA A 167 -0.06 -1.68 3.85
C ALA A 167 -0.91 -2.93 3.58
N ILE A 168 -2.13 -2.99 4.13
CA ILE A 168 -3.07 -4.10 3.89
C ILE A 168 -3.39 -4.21 2.40
N LEU A 169 -3.67 -3.09 1.74
CA LEU A 169 -4.06 -3.05 0.34
C LEU A 169 -2.91 -3.46 -0.59
N ALA A 170 -1.67 -3.09 -0.26
CA ALA A 170 -0.48 -3.54 -0.97
C ALA A 170 -0.29 -5.06 -0.90
N VAL A 171 -0.49 -5.67 0.28
CA VAL A 171 -0.41 -7.14 0.46
C VAL A 171 -1.50 -7.85 -0.34
N LEU A 172 -2.74 -7.34 -0.31
CA LEU A 172 -3.87 -7.91 -1.06
C LEU A 172 -3.63 -7.83 -2.57
N ILE A 173 -3.18 -6.69 -3.09
CA ILE A 173 -2.87 -6.54 -4.51
C ILE A 173 -1.68 -7.42 -4.92
N GLY A 174 -0.62 -7.47 -4.11
CA GLY A 174 0.56 -8.28 -4.37
C GLY A 174 0.23 -9.77 -4.43
N SER A 175 -0.53 -10.27 -3.45
CA SER A 175 -0.98 -11.66 -3.40
C SER A 175 -1.94 -12.01 -4.54
N ALA A 176 -2.90 -11.14 -4.86
CA ALA A 176 -3.79 -11.33 -6.01
C ALA A 176 -3.02 -11.36 -7.34
N GLY A 177 -2.03 -10.48 -7.52
CA GLY A 177 -1.17 -10.45 -8.70
C GLY A 177 -0.38 -11.74 -8.88
N LEU A 178 0.25 -12.24 -7.81
CA LEU A 178 0.96 -13.51 -7.82
C LEU A 178 0.02 -14.69 -8.14
N PHE A 179 -1.17 -14.71 -7.53
CA PHE A 179 -2.16 -15.76 -7.78
C PHE A 179 -2.62 -15.79 -9.25
N LEU A 180 -2.96 -14.62 -9.82
CA LEU A 180 -3.39 -14.51 -11.20
C LEU A 180 -2.27 -14.85 -12.18
N GLY A 181 -1.04 -14.42 -11.88
CA GLY A 181 0.16 -14.76 -12.65
C GLY A 181 0.41 -16.28 -12.68
N ALA A 182 0.42 -16.90 -11.49
CA ALA A 182 0.58 -18.35 -11.35
C ALA A 182 -0.53 -19.13 -12.06
N ARG A 183 -1.78 -18.69 -11.94
CA ARG A 183 -2.93 -19.33 -12.60
C ARG A 183 -2.82 -19.26 -14.12
N ARG A 184 -2.38 -18.13 -14.68
CA ARG A 184 -2.20 -17.96 -16.13
C ARG A 184 -1.03 -18.81 -16.64
N ALA A 185 0.09 -18.83 -15.91
CA ALA A 185 1.23 -19.68 -16.23
C ALA A 185 0.85 -21.18 -16.17
N GLY A 186 0.07 -21.59 -15.17
CA GLY A 186 -0.42 -22.95 -15.03
C GLY A 186 -1.30 -23.40 -16.21
N ARG A 187 -2.21 -22.54 -16.69
CA ARG A 187 -3.03 -22.84 -17.88
C ARG A 187 -2.21 -23.02 -19.14
N LEU A 188 -1.18 -22.18 -19.34
CA LEU A 188 -0.28 -22.29 -20.49
C LEU A 188 0.58 -23.55 -20.40
N ALA A 189 1.03 -23.92 -19.21
CA ALA A 189 1.78 -25.16 -18.99
C ALA A 189 0.91 -26.41 -19.21
N ALA A 190 -0.34 -26.40 -18.76
CA ALA A 190 -1.29 -27.49 -18.97
C ALA A 190 -1.56 -27.73 -20.46
N GLY A 191 -1.83 -26.68 -21.24
CA GLY A 191 -2.05 -26.82 -22.69
C GLY A 191 -0.82 -27.34 -23.47
N ARG A 192 0.40 -27.09 -22.96
CA ARG A 192 1.62 -27.68 -23.54
C ARG A 192 1.79 -29.15 -23.18
N ARG A 193 1.35 -29.57 -21.99
CA ARG A 193 1.38 -30.98 -21.58
C ARG A 193 0.40 -31.82 -22.40
N GLU A 194 -0.83 -31.33 -22.55
CA GLU A 194 -1.88 -32.02 -23.33
C GLU A 194 -1.45 -32.27 -24.79
N ARG A 195 -0.77 -31.31 -25.44
CA ARG A 195 -0.22 -31.52 -26.79
C ARG A 195 0.89 -32.57 -26.84
N ARG A 196 1.74 -32.66 -25.80
CA ARG A 196 2.80 -33.67 -25.72
C ARG A 196 2.25 -35.06 -25.44
N GLU A 197 1.23 -35.15 -24.60
CA GLU A 197 0.51 -36.39 -24.31
C GLU A 197 -0.17 -36.91 -25.59
N ALA A 198 -0.89 -36.07 -26.32
CA ALA A 198 -1.50 -36.44 -27.60
C ALA A 198 -0.48 -36.93 -28.65
N ALA A 199 0.68 -36.29 -28.76
CA ALA A 199 1.75 -36.73 -29.67
C ALA A 199 2.36 -38.08 -29.24
N THR A 200 2.49 -38.31 -27.93
CA THR A 200 3.00 -39.58 -27.39
C THR A 200 2.02 -40.71 -27.62
N ASP A 201 0.71 -40.48 -27.44
CA ASP A 201 -0.33 -41.46 -27.69
C ASP A 201 -0.39 -41.87 -29.17
N ALA A 202 -0.33 -40.89 -30.08
CA ALA A 202 -0.28 -41.15 -31.52
C ALA A 202 0.93 -42.02 -31.91
N ARG A 203 2.10 -41.76 -31.29
CA ARG A 203 3.33 -42.55 -31.49
C ARG A 203 3.23 -43.97 -30.94
N THR A 204 2.59 -44.14 -29.77
CA THR A 204 2.32 -45.46 -29.18
C THR A 204 1.41 -46.29 -30.08
N VAL A 205 0.32 -45.71 -30.60
CA VAL A 205 -0.60 -46.40 -31.52
C VAL A 205 0.13 -46.81 -32.81
N LEU A 206 0.92 -45.92 -33.40
CA LEU A 206 1.72 -46.23 -34.58
C LEU A 206 2.73 -47.37 -34.31
N SER A 207 3.42 -47.32 -33.18
CA SER A 207 4.39 -48.35 -32.79
C SER A 207 3.74 -49.72 -32.64
N ALA A 208 2.54 -49.77 -32.06
CA ALA A 208 1.75 -50.99 -31.95
C ALA A 208 1.33 -51.54 -33.31
N ALA A 209 0.86 -50.67 -34.23
CA ALA A 209 0.51 -51.07 -35.60
C ALA A 209 1.73 -51.61 -36.37
N MET A 210 2.89 -50.96 -36.22
CA MET A 210 4.14 -51.41 -36.86
C MET A 210 4.64 -52.74 -36.29
N ALA A 211 4.54 -52.94 -34.96
CA ALA A 211 4.87 -54.21 -34.32
C ALA A 211 3.97 -55.36 -34.83
N ALA A 212 2.68 -55.09 -35.04
CA ALA A 212 1.76 -56.07 -35.62
C ALA A 212 2.12 -56.44 -37.07
N VAL A 213 2.62 -55.48 -37.87
CA VAL A 213 3.13 -55.77 -39.23
C VAL A 213 4.41 -56.61 -39.15
N ALA A 214 5.36 -56.24 -38.29
CA ALA A 214 6.62 -56.96 -38.12
C ALA A 214 6.40 -58.42 -37.71
N GLN A 215 5.53 -58.67 -36.73
CA GLN A 215 5.19 -60.03 -36.30
C GLN A 215 4.63 -60.87 -37.46
N ARG A 216 3.75 -60.29 -38.27
CA ARG A 216 3.16 -61.01 -39.43
C ARG A 216 4.16 -61.29 -40.53
N ILE A 217 5.15 -60.42 -40.73
CA ILE A 217 6.24 -60.69 -41.68
C ILE A 217 7.08 -61.88 -41.19
N ILE A 218 7.38 -61.93 -39.90
CA ILE A 218 8.13 -63.05 -39.26
C ILE A 218 7.33 -64.36 -39.39
N ASP A 219 6.04 -64.35 -39.06
CA ASP A 219 5.18 -65.54 -39.18
C ASP A 219 5.06 -66.06 -40.62
N ALA A 220 5.23 -65.17 -41.61
CA ALA A 220 5.11 -65.48 -43.02
C ALA A 220 6.42 -65.87 -43.73
N ASP A 221 7.58 -65.73 -43.06
CA ASP A 221 8.92 -65.94 -43.63
C ASP A 221 9.17 -67.40 -44.11
N GLY A 222 8.25 -68.32 -43.77
CA GLY A 222 8.23 -69.68 -44.32
C GLY A 222 7.60 -69.85 -45.71
N ARG A 223 6.95 -68.83 -46.32
CA ARG A 223 6.23 -68.95 -47.61
C ARG A 223 6.67 -67.89 -48.61
N ALA A 224 7.76 -68.18 -49.32
CA ALA A 224 8.54 -67.22 -50.07
C ALA A 224 7.99 -66.91 -51.48
N LYS A 225 7.44 -65.70 -51.66
CA LYS A 225 7.63 -64.78 -52.82
C LYS A 225 6.71 -63.55 -52.72
N HIS A 226 5.48 -63.68 -52.22
CA HIS A 226 4.54 -62.56 -52.03
C HIS A 226 4.97 -61.58 -50.91
N HIS A 227 5.70 -62.09 -49.91
CA HIS A 227 6.08 -61.34 -48.70
C HIS A 227 7.25 -60.36 -48.88
N ARG A 228 8.08 -60.51 -49.92
CA ARG A 228 9.23 -59.60 -50.16
C ARG A 228 8.79 -58.16 -50.47
N ARG A 229 7.67 -58.00 -51.17
CA ARG A 229 7.13 -56.67 -51.52
C ARG A 229 6.58 -55.96 -50.29
N VAL A 230 5.91 -56.70 -49.40
CA VAL A 230 5.38 -56.15 -48.14
C VAL A 230 6.51 -55.78 -47.17
N ALA A 231 7.58 -56.59 -47.12
CA ALA A 231 8.77 -56.25 -46.34
C ALA A 231 9.46 -54.98 -46.86
N ALA A 232 9.59 -54.81 -48.17
CA ALA A 232 10.12 -53.58 -48.78
C ALA A 232 9.25 -52.35 -48.47
N ASP A 233 7.92 -52.49 -48.56
CA ASP A 233 6.97 -51.42 -48.22
C ASP A 233 7.01 -51.06 -46.72
N TYR A 234 7.25 -52.04 -45.85
CA TYR A 234 7.44 -51.84 -44.40
C TYR A 234 8.74 -51.07 -44.10
N VAL A 235 9.87 -51.45 -44.71
CA VAL A 235 11.15 -50.75 -44.55
C VAL A 235 11.04 -49.30 -45.05
N LYS A 236 10.41 -49.09 -46.21
CA LYS A 236 10.15 -47.75 -46.74
C LYS A 236 9.28 -46.91 -45.79
N LEU A 237 8.26 -47.52 -45.20
CA LEU A 237 7.42 -46.84 -44.20
C LEU A 237 8.22 -46.44 -42.95
N MET A 238 9.13 -47.29 -42.47
CA MET A 238 10.04 -46.98 -41.36
C MET A 238 10.97 -45.79 -41.68
N GLU A 239 11.51 -45.73 -42.90
CA GLU A 239 12.34 -44.61 -43.35
C GLU A 239 11.55 -43.30 -43.44
N GLU A 240 10.31 -43.36 -43.94
CA GLU A 240 9.41 -42.20 -44.01
C GLU A 240 9.05 -41.68 -42.60
N ILE A 241 8.77 -42.58 -41.64
CA ILE A 241 8.52 -42.22 -40.24
C ILE A 241 9.77 -41.59 -39.60
N ALA A 242 10.95 -42.19 -39.80
CA ALA A 242 12.21 -41.65 -39.27
C ALA A 242 12.58 -40.28 -39.88
N ALA A 243 12.16 -40.02 -41.13
CA ALA A 243 12.31 -38.71 -41.76
C ALA A 243 11.31 -37.68 -41.19
N ALA A 244 10.07 -38.08 -40.92
CA ALA A 244 9.06 -37.22 -40.28
C ALA A 244 9.45 -36.83 -38.85
N ASP A 245 9.94 -37.78 -38.05
CA ASP A 245 10.47 -37.53 -36.68
C ASP A 245 11.58 -36.48 -36.69
N ARG A 246 12.50 -36.53 -37.67
CA ARG A 246 13.59 -35.55 -37.82
C ARG A 246 13.10 -34.15 -38.21
N ARG A 247 11.94 -34.04 -38.85
CA ARG A 247 11.30 -32.76 -39.22
C ARG A 247 10.38 -32.20 -38.13
N GLY A 248 10.12 -32.96 -37.06
CA GLY A 248 9.21 -32.56 -35.98
C GLY A 248 7.74 -32.57 -36.41
N GLU A 249 7.36 -33.48 -37.33
CA GLU A 249 5.97 -33.70 -37.72
C GLU A 249 5.28 -34.62 -36.70
N ASP A 250 4.22 -34.13 -36.04
CA ASP A 250 3.53 -34.86 -34.96
C ASP A 250 2.24 -35.60 -35.42
N ASP A 251 1.91 -35.53 -36.71
CA ASP A 251 0.71 -36.18 -37.27
C ASP A 251 1.01 -37.58 -37.82
N TYR A 252 0.85 -38.58 -36.95
CA TYR A 252 1.12 -40.00 -37.26
C TYR A 252 -0.11 -40.76 -37.78
N SER A 253 -1.26 -40.10 -37.93
CA SER A 253 -2.52 -40.76 -38.31
C SER A 253 -2.44 -41.43 -39.69
N ARG A 254 -1.84 -40.73 -40.66
CA ARG A 254 -1.59 -41.25 -42.01
C ARG A 254 -0.63 -42.46 -42.04
N PHE A 255 0.40 -42.46 -41.19
CA PHE A 255 1.35 -43.58 -41.10
C PHE A 255 0.70 -44.80 -40.45
N THR A 256 -0.14 -44.57 -39.43
CA THR A 256 -0.89 -45.62 -38.73
C THR A 256 -1.85 -46.32 -39.68
N GLU A 257 -2.66 -45.56 -40.43
CA GLU A 257 -3.60 -46.11 -41.42
C GLU A 257 -2.86 -46.91 -42.52
N ARG A 258 -1.64 -46.47 -42.90
CA ARG A 258 -0.82 -47.20 -43.87
C ARG A 258 -0.21 -48.49 -43.28
N ALA A 259 0.20 -48.49 -42.03
CA ALA A 259 0.65 -49.68 -41.31
C ALA A 259 -0.49 -50.72 -41.18
N GLU A 260 -1.69 -50.28 -40.81
CA GLU A 260 -2.88 -51.14 -40.74
C GLU A 260 -3.26 -51.72 -42.11
N ARG A 261 -3.19 -50.92 -43.18
CA ARG A 261 -3.41 -51.42 -44.55
C ARG A 261 -2.37 -52.47 -44.95
N LEU A 262 -1.10 -52.27 -44.61
CA LEU A 262 -0.05 -53.27 -44.85
C LEU A 262 -0.32 -54.55 -44.05
N ALA A 263 -0.72 -54.43 -42.78
CA ALA A 263 -1.14 -55.58 -41.97
C ALA A 263 -2.35 -56.30 -42.60
N GLY A 264 -3.33 -55.56 -43.13
CA GLY A 264 -4.51 -56.10 -43.81
C GLY A 264 -4.19 -56.88 -45.08
N ARG A 265 -3.20 -56.43 -45.88
CA ARG A 265 -2.73 -57.16 -47.08
C ARG A 265 -2.10 -58.51 -46.76
N LEU A 266 -1.54 -58.67 -45.57
CA LEU A 266 -1.00 -59.95 -45.08
C LEU A 266 -2.09 -60.91 -44.56
N ARG A 267 -3.35 -60.45 -44.47
CA ARG A 267 -4.50 -61.23 -43.96
C ARG A 267 -5.25 -61.99 -45.06
N THR A 268 -5.14 -61.54 -46.31
CA THR A 268 -5.86 -62.15 -47.44
C THR A 268 -4.94 -63.16 -48.13
N PRO A 269 -5.17 -64.47 -47.99
CA PRO A 269 -4.52 -65.42 -48.88
C PRO A 269 -4.98 -65.12 -50.31
N ALA A 270 -4.03 -64.95 -51.22
CA ALA A 270 -4.31 -65.03 -52.65
C ALA A 270 -4.74 -66.46 -53.02
#